data_AF-A0A255XWY0-F1
#
_entry.id   AF-A0A255XWY0-F1
#
_cell.length_a   1.000
_cell.length_b   1.000
_cell.length_c   1.000
_cell.angle_alpha   90.00
_cell.angle_beta   90.00
_cell.angle_gamma   90.00
#
_symmetry.space_group_name_H-M   'P 1'
#
loop_
_entity.id
_entity.type
_entity.pdbx_description
1 polymer ?
#
loop_
_entity_poly.entity_id
_entity_poly.type
_entity_poly.pdbx_seq_one_letter_code
_entity_poly.pdbx_strand_id
1 'polypeptide(L)'
;MPPGLTLVGDTISGAPRPAPTAPVWGTAAGSLGSATQGGSFAATLTASGAASFAVRAGRLPWGLTLDGETGALAGTLAVIGGATDDPGPPPVWVTAGGSLGTVRETYNGINEPVALGLAATGAAVYTISGGVLPWGLTLDRDTGALAGVVRNIGGGTWEPDTVVTWTAPVATDLGSFARGTSVGPIPQTVSPSGVFWISSGTLPWGLTLTRVGGEISGTVSNENEMGTYTFTVACAANPGFAFGTRAYSITIT
;
A
#
# COMPACT_ATOMS: atom_id res chain seq x y z
N MET A 1 6.49 -45.45 7.59
CA MET A 1 7.83 -45.75 7.03
C MET A 1 8.16 -44.69 6.00
N PRO A 2 9.42 -44.19 5.94
CA PRO A 2 9.88 -43.35 4.85
C PRO A 2 9.62 -43.99 3.47
N PRO A 3 9.44 -43.21 2.40
CA PRO A 3 9.31 -43.76 1.05
C PRO A 3 10.50 -44.65 0.67
N GLY A 4 10.23 -45.83 0.12
CA GLY A 4 11.25 -46.82 -0.28
C GLY A 4 11.57 -47.90 0.77
N LEU A 5 10.94 -47.85 1.95
CA LEU A 5 11.06 -48.87 3.00
C LEU A 5 9.73 -49.60 3.22
N THR A 6 9.80 -50.92 3.36
CA THR A 6 8.67 -51.80 3.67
C THR A 6 8.97 -52.68 4.87
N LEU A 7 7.93 -53.05 5.63
CA LEU A 7 8.03 -54.08 6.66
C LEU A 7 7.87 -55.45 5.98
N VAL A 8 8.85 -56.31 6.16
CA VAL A 8 8.81 -57.71 5.75
C VAL A 8 9.02 -58.54 7.02
N GLY A 9 7.90 -59.01 7.58
CA GLY A 9 7.86 -59.56 8.95
C GLY A 9 8.20 -58.45 9.96
N ASP A 10 9.14 -58.74 10.86
CA ASP A 10 9.62 -57.79 11.88
C ASP A 10 10.83 -56.96 11.42
N THR A 11 11.21 -57.06 10.14
CA THR A 11 12.39 -56.38 9.59
C THR A 11 11.98 -55.27 8.62
N ILE A 12 12.58 -54.09 8.78
CA ILE A 12 12.48 -53.02 7.77
C ILE A 12 13.44 -53.36 6.64
N SER A 13 12.91 -53.44 5.42
CA SER A 13 13.66 -53.76 4.20
C SER A 13 13.45 -52.70 3.13
N GLY A 14 14.38 -52.59 2.19
CA GLY A 14 14.36 -51.62 1.09
C GLY A 14 15.48 -50.59 1.16
N ALA A 15 15.62 -49.80 0.10
CA ALA A 15 16.56 -48.68 0.04
C ALA A 15 15.80 -47.39 0.36
N PRO A 16 16.17 -46.64 1.41
CA PRO A 16 15.58 -45.34 1.65
C PRO A 16 15.81 -44.45 0.41
N ARG A 17 14.82 -43.65 0.04
CA ARG A 17 14.99 -42.66 -1.04
C ARG A 17 16.25 -41.82 -0.73
N PRO A 18 17.17 -41.63 -1.70
CA PRO A 18 18.33 -40.77 -1.50
C PRO A 18 17.92 -39.37 -1.06
N ALA A 19 18.73 -38.75 -0.19
CA ALA A 19 18.54 -37.34 0.15
C ALA A 19 18.56 -36.50 -1.14
N PRO A 20 17.73 -35.44 -1.24
CA PRO A 20 17.81 -34.51 -2.36
C PRO A 20 19.25 -33.98 -2.48
N THR A 21 19.76 -33.95 -3.70
CA THR A 21 21.07 -33.35 -3.97
C THR A 21 21.04 -31.89 -3.58
N ALA A 22 22.03 -31.43 -2.81
CA ALA A 22 22.12 -30.03 -2.42
C ALA A 22 22.27 -29.14 -3.67
N PRO A 23 21.71 -27.91 -3.66
CA PRO A 23 21.91 -26.97 -4.74
C PRO A 23 23.39 -26.63 -4.92
N VAL A 24 23.84 -26.54 -6.17
CA VAL A 24 25.22 -26.14 -6.50
C VAL A 24 25.21 -24.71 -7.03
N TRP A 25 25.84 -23.80 -6.31
CA TRP A 25 25.94 -22.40 -6.71
C TRP A 25 26.79 -22.23 -7.97
N GLY A 26 26.24 -21.54 -8.97
CA GLY A 26 26.97 -21.02 -10.12
C GLY A 26 27.48 -19.59 -9.89
N THR A 27 26.78 -18.81 -9.05
CA THR A 27 27.24 -17.49 -8.63
C THR A 27 28.38 -17.61 -7.63
N ALA A 28 29.49 -16.92 -7.89
CA ALA A 28 30.65 -16.90 -7.00
C ALA A 28 30.32 -16.25 -5.65
N ALA A 29 30.94 -16.76 -4.58
CA ALA A 29 30.82 -16.16 -3.25
C ALA A 29 31.55 -14.81 -3.19
N GLY A 30 30.95 -13.82 -2.53
CA GLY A 30 31.55 -12.51 -2.31
C GLY A 30 30.61 -11.36 -2.68
N SER A 31 31.19 -10.25 -3.12
CA SER A 31 30.42 -9.09 -3.58
C SER A 31 29.72 -9.39 -4.89
N LEU A 32 28.42 -9.08 -4.97
CA LEU A 32 27.62 -9.17 -6.18
C LEU A 32 27.73 -7.92 -7.07
N GLY A 33 28.46 -6.90 -6.60
CA GLY A 33 28.70 -5.66 -7.32
C GLY A 33 28.52 -4.44 -6.42
N SER A 34 28.59 -3.26 -7.05
CA SER A 34 28.37 -1.96 -6.40
C SER A 34 27.61 -1.05 -7.36
N ALA A 35 26.72 -0.23 -6.83
CA ALA A 35 26.05 0.84 -7.57
C ALA A 35 25.99 2.11 -6.71
N THR A 36 25.83 3.26 -7.37
CA THR A 36 25.62 4.55 -6.71
C THR A 36 24.17 4.65 -6.22
N GLN A 37 23.95 5.41 -5.16
CA GLN A 37 22.59 5.78 -4.73
C GLN A 37 21.80 6.43 -5.88
N GLY A 38 20.52 6.10 -5.99
CA GLY A 38 19.66 6.48 -7.12
C GLY A 38 19.98 5.77 -8.43
N GLY A 39 21.04 4.96 -8.48
CA GLY A 39 21.44 4.16 -9.64
C GLY A 39 20.72 2.83 -9.67
N SER A 40 20.46 2.34 -10.88
CA SER A 40 19.97 0.97 -11.09
C SER A 40 21.04 -0.06 -10.77
N PHE A 41 20.66 -1.14 -10.10
CA PHE A 41 21.48 -2.32 -9.89
C PHE A 41 20.71 -3.56 -10.36
N ALA A 42 21.42 -4.48 -11.02
CA ALA A 42 20.87 -5.76 -11.43
C ALA A 42 21.96 -6.84 -11.37
N ALA A 43 21.64 -7.96 -10.75
CA ALA A 43 22.44 -9.17 -10.72
C ALA A 43 21.51 -10.39 -10.77
N THR A 44 22.02 -11.54 -11.20
CA THR A 44 21.26 -12.80 -11.23
C THR A 44 22.01 -13.87 -10.46
N LEU A 45 21.36 -14.42 -9.45
CA LEU A 45 21.84 -15.57 -8.70
C LEU A 45 21.54 -16.85 -9.48
N THR A 46 22.52 -17.73 -9.58
CA THR A 46 22.39 -19.03 -10.26
C THR A 46 22.81 -20.14 -9.32
N ALA A 47 21.96 -21.15 -9.19
CA ALA A 47 22.25 -22.37 -8.45
C ALA A 47 21.50 -23.55 -9.07
N SER A 48 22.22 -24.58 -9.53
CA SER A 48 21.59 -25.77 -10.09
C SER A 48 20.97 -26.62 -8.97
N GLY A 49 19.74 -27.07 -9.17
CA GLY A 49 18.99 -27.81 -8.14
C GLY A 49 18.40 -26.94 -7.03
N ALA A 50 18.52 -25.60 -7.09
CA ALA A 50 17.79 -24.71 -6.19
C ALA A 50 16.32 -24.61 -6.63
N ALA A 51 15.41 -24.73 -5.66
CA ALA A 51 13.98 -24.50 -5.89
C ALA A 51 13.58 -23.03 -5.66
N SER A 52 14.35 -22.30 -4.85
CA SER A 52 14.15 -20.87 -4.60
C SER A 52 15.40 -20.22 -4.00
N PHE A 53 15.43 -18.89 -4.05
CA PHE A 53 16.43 -18.03 -3.45
C PHE A 53 15.83 -17.20 -2.32
N ALA A 54 16.58 -17.02 -1.24
CA ALA A 54 16.17 -16.20 -0.11
C ALA A 54 17.39 -15.59 0.59
N VAL A 55 17.19 -14.42 1.19
CA VAL A 55 18.20 -13.78 2.04
C VAL A 55 18.22 -14.48 3.39
N ARG A 56 19.29 -15.23 3.67
CA ARG A 56 19.44 -15.97 4.94
C ARG A 56 19.88 -15.09 6.10
N ALA A 57 20.66 -14.05 5.83
CA ALA A 57 21.17 -13.12 6.83
C ALA A 57 21.39 -11.74 6.19
N GLY A 58 21.17 -10.68 6.97
CA GLY A 58 21.24 -9.29 6.50
C GLY A 58 19.93 -8.79 5.90
N ARG A 59 20.03 -7.67 5.19
CA ARG A 59 18.95 -7.02 4.44
C ARG A 59 19.48 -6.70 3.05
N LEU A 60 18.61 -6.66 2.05
CA LEU A 60 18.96 -6.05 0.77
C LEU A 60 19.02 -4.53 0.97
N PRO A 61 19.94 -3.84 0.28
CA PRO A 61 19.89 -2.38 0.15
C PRO A 61 18.52 -1.92 -0.33
N TRP A 62 18.07 -0.77 0.15
CA TRP A 62 16.75 -0.25 -0.20
C TRP A 62 16.58 -0.02 -1.69
N GLY A 63 15.39 -0.36 -2.18
CA GLY A 63 15.07 -0.30 -3.60
C GLY A 63 15.64 -1.46 -4.41
N LEU A 64 16.28 -2.47 -3.79
CA LEU A 64 16.57 -3.76 -4.40
C LEU A 64 15.59 -4.83 -3.91
N THR A 65 15.12 -5.64 -4.85
CA THR A 65 14.27 -6.80 -4.58
C THR A 65 14.97 -8.05 -5.08
N LEU A 66 14.88 -9.15 -4.33
CA LEU A 66 15.22 -10.49 -4.78
C LEU A 66 13.95 -11.20 -5.22
N ASP A 67 13.90 -11.60 -6.49
CA ASP A 67 12.96 -12.59 -6.97
C ASP A 67 13.40 -13.98 -6.49
N GLY A 68 12.61 -14.56 -5.60
CA GLY A 68 12.90 -15.86 -4.98
C GLY A 68 12.76 -17.04 -5.94
N GLU A 69 12.09 -16.89 -7.08
CA GLU A 69 11.93 -17.96 -8.07
C GLU A 69 13.02 -17.89 -9.14
N THR A 70 13.31 -16.68 -9.63
CA THR A 70 14.28 -16.50 -10.73
C THR A 70 15.71 -16.19 -10.27
N GLY A 71 15.90 -15.80 -9.01
CA GLY A 71 17.19 -15.38 -8.47
C GLY A 71 17.62 -13.98 -8.94
N ALA A 72 16.75 -13.23 -9.61
CA ALA A 72 17.04 -11.86 -10.02
C ALA A 72 17.07 -10.94 -8.80
N LEU A 73 18.21 -10.28 -8.57
CA LEU A 73 18.38 -9.23 -7.60
C LEU A 73 18.46 -7.90 -8.36
N ALA A 74 17.39 -7.11 -8.34
CA ALA A 74 17.30 -5.91 -9.16
C ALA A 74 16.53 -4.78 -8.49
N GLY A 75 16.78 -3.56 -8.95
CA GLY A 75 16.02 -2.37 -8.62
C GLY A 75 16.87 -1.11 -8.69
N THR A 76 16.39 -0.03 -8.08
CA THR A 76 17.10 1.26 -8.03
C THR A 76 17.44 1.56 -6.59
N LEU A 77 18.72 1.71 -6.28
CA LEU A 77 19.14 1.97 -4.91
C LEU A 77 18.50 3.25 -4.40
N ALA A 78 17.87 3.20 -3.23
CA ALA A 78 17.30 4.38 -2.62
C ALA A 78 18.40 5.44 -2.35
N VAL A 79 18.04 6.71 -2.53
CA VAL A 79 18.89 7.83 -2.13
C VAL A 79 18.72 8.03 -0.63
N ILE A 80 19.61 7.43 0.16
CA ILE A 80 19.62 7.54 1.62
C ILE A 80 20.71 8.53 2.01
N GLY A 81 20.35 9.59 2.73
CA GLY A 81 21.31 10.54 3.29
C GLY A 81 22.11 9.94 4.45
N GLY A 82 23.08 9.05 4.16
CA GLY A 82 23.93 8.40 5.16
C GLY A 82 24.73 7.21 4.61
N ALA A 83 25.81 6.82 5.29
CA ALA A 83 26.73 5.74 4.88
C ALA A 83 26.32 4.32 5.36
N THR A 84 25.16 4.19 6.01
CA THR A 84 24.63 2.93 6.55
C THR A 84 23.22 2.67 6.00
N ASP A 85 22.87 1.40 5.74
CA ASP A 85 21.49 0.91 5.48
C ASP A 85 20.60 1.05 6.74
N ASP A 86 20.65 2.22 7.37
CA ASP A 86 19.81 2.59 8.49
C ASP A 86 18.68 3.46 7.92
N PRO A 87 17.38 3.13 8.13
CA PRO A 87 16.24 3.98 7.75
C PRO A 87 16.32 5.44 8.21
N GLY A 88 17.31 5.77 9.02
CA GLY A 88 17.26 6.91 9.91
C GLY A 88 16.36 6.58 11.09
N PRO A 89 16.31 7.46 12.09
CA PRO A 89 15.37 7.31 13.19
C PRO A 89 13.94 7.26 12.64
N PRO A 90 13.06 6.41 13.21
CA PRO A 90 11.65 6.40 12.83
C PRO A 90 11.06 7.80 13.02
N PRO A 91 10.04 8.18 12.22
CA PRO A 91 9.39 9.46 12.39
C PRO A 91 8.89 9.62 13.83
N VAL A 92 9.26 10.72 14.46
CA VAL A 92 8.90 11.01 15.84
C VAL A 92 7.72 11.95 15.83
N TRP A 93 6.59 11.51 16.37
CA TRP A 93 5.42 12.36 16.57
C TRP A 93 5.76 13.53 17.49
N VAL A 94 5.57 14.74 16.98
CA VAL A 94 5.60 15.98 17.77
C VAL A 94 4.21 16.24 18.33
N THR A 95 3.16 15.94 17.56
CA THR A 95 1.78 16.00 18.03
C THR A 95 1.56 14.93 19.11
N ALA A 96 1.09 15.34 20.28
CA ALA A 96 0.80 14.43 21.39
C ALA A 96 -0.31 13.43 21.01
N GLY A 97 -0.16 12.18 21.47
CA GLY A 97 -1.20 11.16 21.31
C GLY A 97 -2.45 11.49 22.13
N GLY A 98 -3.62 11.07 21.63
CA GLY A 98 -4.90 11.28 22.28
C GLY A 98 -5.91 11.99 21.38
N SER A 99 -6.83 12.74 22.00
CA SER A 99 -7.80 13.56 21.25
C SER A 99 -7.10 14.79 20.68
N LEU A 100 -7.16 14.94 19.35
CA LEU A 100 -6.64 16.13 18.64
C LEU A 100 -7.59 17.34 18.74
N GLY A 101 -8.71 17.18 19.44
CA GLY A 101 -9.74 18.19 19.61
C GLY A 101 -11.14 17.58 19.56
N THR A 102 -12.09 18.32 20.12
CA THR A 102 -13.52 18.07 19.93
C THR A 102 -14.02 19.01 18.85
N VAL A 103 -14.37 18.47 17.69
CA VAL A 103 -15.11 19.25 16.70
C VAL A 103 -16.59 19.18 17.09
N ARG A 104 -17.20 20.32 17.43
CA ARG A 104 -18.63 20.36 17.71
C ARG A 104 -19.40 20.40 16.39
N GLU A 105 -20.18 19.37 16.13
CA GLU A 105 -21.30 19.43 15.20
C GLU A 105 -22.38 20.33 15.82
N THR A 106 -22.21 21.65 15.75
CA THR A 106 -23.14 22.58 16.44
C THR A 106 -24.37 22.86 15.58
N TYR A 107 -25.54 22.69 16.19
CA TYR A 107 -26.85 23.10 15.65
C TYR A 107 -27.00 24.63 15.61
N ASN A 108 -26.28 25.33 14.73
CA ASN A 108 -26.48 26.78 14.51
C ASN A 108 -26.52 27.23 13.03
N GLY A 109 -26.34 26.31 12.08
CA GLY A 109 -26.40 26.60 10.65
C GLY A 109 -25.13 27.22 10.06
N ILE A 110 -24.04 27.29 10.83
CA ILE A 110 -22.73 27.78 10.37
C ILE A 110 -21.79 26.57 10.23
N ASN A 111 -21.20 26.48 9.05
CA ASN A 111 -20.14 25.54 8.73
C ASN A 111 -18.85 25.96 9.46
N GLU A 112 -18.34 25.13 10.35
CA GLU A 112 -17.12 25.42 11.10
C GLU A 112 -15.89 24.86 10.34
N PRO A 113 -14.97 25.71 9.86
CA PRO A 113 -13.72 25.23 9.29
C PRO A 113 -12.85 24.65 10.40
N VAL A 114 -12.37 23.43 10.19
CA VAL A 114 -11.37 22.79 11.03
C VAL A 114 -10.07 22.77 10.24
N ALA A 115 -9.01 23.23 10.88
CA ALA A 115 -7.65 23.10 10.37
C ALA A 115 -6.75 22.70 11.54
N LEU A 116 -6.38 21.43 11.58
CA LEU A 116 -5.48 20.83 12.55
C LEU A 116 -4.23 20.34 11.81
N GLY A 117 -3.07 20.40 12.47
CA GLY A 117 -1.82 19.89 11.91
C GLY A 117 -1.33 18.69 12.71
N LEU A 118 -1.09 17.58 12.01
CA LEU A 118 -0.26 16.49 12.50
C LEU A 118 1.20 16.82 12.19
N ALA A 119 2.04 16.84 13.20
CA ALA A 119 3.47 17.10 13.05
C ALA A 119 4.26 15.88 13.54
N ALA A 120 5.11 15.37 12.67
CA ALA A 120 6.11 14.36 12.99
C ALA A 120 7.43 14.73 12.33
N THR A 121 8.52 14.65 13.09
CA THR A 121 9.87 14.88 12.56
C THR A 121 10.30 13.63 11.80
N GLY A 122 10.73 13.80 10.54
CA GLY A 122 11.16 12.69 9.69
C GLY A 122 10.01 11.91 9.02
N ALA A 123 8.76 12.39 9.11
CA ALA A 123 7.65 11.77 8.41
C ALA A 123 7.63 12.20 6.93
N ALA A 124 7.63 11.22 6.03
CA ALA A 124 7.42 11.46 4.60
C ALA A 124 5.93 11.44 4.21
N VAL A 125 5.11 10.67 4.94
CA VAL A 125 3.68 10.48 4.63
C VAL A 125 2.88 10.25 5.92
N TYR A 126 1.67 10.81 6.00
CA TYR A 126 0.69 10.60 7.05
C TYR A 126 -0.44 9.68 6.59
N THR A 127 -0.85 8.74 7.43
CA THR A 127 -1.89 7.75 7.11
C THR A 127 -2.85 7.56 8.29
N ILE A 128 -4.08 7.14 8.02
CA ILE A 128 -5.04 6.72 9.04
C ILE A 128 -4.88 5.21 9.20
N SER A 129 -4.38 4.76 10.36
CA SER A 129 -4.19 3.34 10.64
C SER A 129 -5.46 2.65 11.15
N GLY A 130 -6.49 3.41 11.52
CA GLY A 130 -7.79 2.89 11.97
C GLY A 130 -8.80 4.00 12.25
N GLY A 131 -10.10 3.68 12.10
CA GLY A 131 -11.20 4.64 12.22
C GLY A 131 -11.48 5.43 10.94
N VAL A 132 -12.42 6.38 11.03
CA VAL A 132 -12.78 7.29 9.93
C VAL A 132 -12.73 8.73 10.43
N LEU A 133 -12.34 9.66 9.56
CA LEU A 133 -12.45 11.08 9.88
C LEU A 133 -13.93 11.50 9.94
N PRO A 134 -14.30 12.44 10.84
CA PRO A 134 -15.58 13.13 10.78
C PRO A 134 -15.87 13.66 9.38
N TRP A 135 -17.14 13.67 9.01
CA TRP A 135 -17.55 14.11 7.68
C TRP A 135 -17.12 15.56 7.40
N GLY A 136 -16.59 15.75 6.20
CA GLY A 136 -16.08 17.04 5.77
C GLY A 136 -14.65 17.34 6.20
N LEU A 137 -13.99 16.46 6.97
CA LEU A 137 -12.54 16.50 7.19
C LEU A 137 -11.80 15.63 6.19
N THR A 138 -10.61 16.09 5.82
CA THR A 138 -9.66 15.36 4.98
C THR A 138 -8.27 15.42 5.58
N LEU A 139 -7.47 14.38 5.36
CA LEU A 139 -6.04 14.36 5.68
C LEU A 139 -5.24 14.63 4.41
N ASP A 140 -4.47 15.71 4.40
CA ASP A 140 -3.35 15.86 3.48
C ASP A 140 -2.20 14.96 3.98
N ARG A 141 -1.83 14.00 3.13
CA ARG A 141 -0.86 12.96 3.50
C ARG A 141 0.58 13.44 3.44
N ASP A 142 0.86 14.51 2.71
CA ASP A 142 2.23 15.01 2.56
C ASP A 142 2.52 16.03 3.67
N THR A 143 1.51 16.79 4.06
CA THR A 143 1.66 17.86 5.07
C THR A 143 1.15 17.50 6.46
N GLY A 144 0.36 16.43 6.60
CA GLY A 144 -0.30 16.07 7.85
C GLY A 144 -1.47 16.98 8.22
N ALA A 145 -1.89 17.88 7.32
CA ALA A 145 -3.02 18.77 7.59
C ALA A 145 -4.34 17.99 7.62
N LEU A 146 -5.00 18.02 8.78
CA LEU A 146 -6.39 17.60 8.96
C LEU A 146 -7.28 18.81 8.77
N ALA A 147 -7.85 18.97 7.58
CA ALA A 147 -8.57 20.17 7.21
C ALA A 147 -9.91 19.86 6.53
N GLY A 148 -10.85 20.78 6.71
CA GLY A 148 -12.11 20.80 5.99
C GLY A 148 -13.21 21.51 6.78
N VAL A 149 -14.46 21.20 6.46
CA VAL A 149 -15.63 21.86 7.06
C VAL A 149 -16.53 20.79 7.64
N VAL A 150 -16.68 20.78 8.96
CA VAL A 150 -17.51 19.79 9.65
C VAL A 150 -18.96 20.25 9.66
N ARG A 151 -19.89 19.34 9.32
CA ARG A 151 -21.32 19.64 9.20
C ARG A 151 -21.95 19.94 10.56
N ASN A 152 -22.95 20.82 10.52
CA ASN A 152 -24.09 20.76 11.43
C ASN A 152 -25.06 19.67 10.93
N ILE A 153 -25.27 18.60 11.69
CA ILE A 153 -26.33 17.63 11.40
C ILE A 153 -27.64 18.23 11.93
N GLY A 154 -28.32 18.99 11.05
CA GLY A 154 -29.68 19.44 11.32
C GLY A 154 -30.56 18.23 11.59
N GLY A 155 -31.12 18.16 12.80
CA GLY A 155 -31.96 17.04 13.24
C GLY A 155 -33.10 16.75 12.26
N GLY A 156 -32.91 15.72 11.45
CA GLY A 156 -33.87 15.19 10.49
C GLY A 156 -33.18 14.06 9.74
N THR A 157 -33.56 12.82 10.07
CA THR A 157 -33.18 11.56 9.39
C THR A 157 -31.80 11.54 8.74
N TRP A 158 -30.81 10.98 9.45
CA TRP A 158 -29.49 10.38 9.13
C TRP A 158 -28.91 10.28 7.70
N GLU A 159 -29.54 10.80 6.65
CA GLU A 159 -29.11 10.70 5.28
C GLU A 159 -28.71 12.07 4.73
N PRO A 160 -27.64 12.13 3.91
CA PRO A 160 -27.32 13.35 3.18
C PRO A 160 -28.54 13.75 2.32
N ASP A 161 -28.97 15.01 2.43
CA ASP A 161 -30.13 15.57 1.70
C ASP A 161 -30.01 15.41 0.17
N THR A 162 -28.79 15.15 -0.34
CA THR A 162 -28.53 14.70 -1.71
C THR A 162 -27.41 13.65 -1.77
N VAL A 163 -27.56 12.63 -2.63
CA VAL A 163 -26.55 11.60 -2.87
C VAL A 163 -25.85 11.88 -4.21
N VAL A 164 -24.51 11.79 -4.26
CA VAL A 164 -23.81 11.89 -5.55
C VAL A 164 -24.16 10.69 -6.43
N THR A 165 -24.35 10.94 -7.72
CA THR A 165 -24.54 9.87 -8.70
C THR A 165 -23.18 9.49 -9.29
N TRP A 166 -22.71 8.28 -9.01
CA TRP A 166 -21.50 7.73 -9.60
C TRP A 166 -21.76 7.31 -11.05
N THR A 167 -20.97 7.84 -11.98
CA THR A 167 -21.09 7.54 -13.41
C THR A 167 -19.92 6.71 -13.94
N ALA A 168 -18.76 6.77 -13.30
CA ALA A 168 -17.60 5.94 -13.62
C ALA A 168 -16.69 5.76 -12.40
N PRO A 169 -15.92 4.64 -12.34
CA PRO A 169 -16.01 3.46 -13.21
C PRO A 169 -17.31 2.69 -13.01
N VAL A 170 -17.88 2.05 -14.05
CA VAL A 170 -19.11 1.25 -13.89
C VAL A 170 -18.83 -0.06 -13.15
N ALA A 171 -17.67 -0.67 -13.41
CA ALA A 171 -17.20 -1.85 -12.69
C ALA A 171 -16.65 -1.47 -11.30
N THR A 172 -16.88 -2.34 -10.31
CA THR A 172 -16.26 -2.23 -8.98
C THR A 172 -14.93 -2.98 -8.90
N ASP A 173 -14.71 -3.97 -9.78
CA ASP A 173 -13.38 -4.50 -10.03
C ASP A 173 -12.68 -3.62 -11.06
N LEU A 174 -11.62 -2.96 -10.62
CA LEU A 174 -10.85 -2.03 -11.45
C LEU A 174 -9.75 -2.72 -12.26
N GLY A 175 -9.57 -4.03 -12.06
CA GLY A 175 -8.69 -4.87 -12.87
C GLY A 175 -7.61 -5.59 -12.08
N SER A 176 -6.85 -6.38 -12.83
CA SER A 176 -5.70 -7.13 -12.34
C SER A 176 -4.43 -6.57 -12.97
N PHE A 177 -3.47 -6.20 -12.13
CA PHE A 177 -2.23 -5.56 -12.58
C PHE A 177 -1.03 -6.32 -12.03
N ALA A 178 -0.06 -6.57 -12.90
CA ALA A 178 1.19 -7.14 -12.47
C ALA A 178 2.03 -6.11 -11.71
N ARG A 179 2.82 -6.58 -10.76
CA ARG A 179 3.88 -5.78 -10.13
C ARG A 179 4.76 -5.07 -11.17
N GLY A 180 5.09 -3.81 -10.90
CA GLY A 180 5.92 -2.96 -11.76
C GLY A 180 5.20 -2.33 -12.96
N THR A 181 3.90 -2.63 -13.16
CA THR A 181 3.12 -2.05 -14.27
C THR A 181 2.46 -0.74 -13.88
N SER A 182 2.35 0.16 -14.85
CA SER A 182 1.60 1.41 -14.69
C SER A 182 0.08 1.16 -14.78
N VAL A 183 -0.66 1.78 -13.88
CA VAL A 183 -2.12 1.71 -13.77
C VAL A 183 -2.70 3.10 -13.94
N GLY A 184 -3.84 3.15 -14.63
CA GLY A 184 -4.59 4.37 -14.87
C GLY A 184 -4.19 5.12 -16.15
N PRO A 185 -4.82 6.28 -16.40
CA PRO A 185 -5.77 6.96 -15.52
C PRO A 185 -7.11 6.20 -15.37
N ILE A 186 -7.54 5.94 -14.13
CA ILE A 186 -8.88 5.40 -13.83
C ILE A 186 -9.72 6.51 -13.18
N PRO A 187 -10.60 7.19 -13.92
CA PRO A 187 -11.34 8.34 -13.40
C PRO A 187 -12.50 7.91 -12.50
N GLN A 188 -12.63 8.57 -11.36
CA GLN A 188 -13.82 8.55 -10.52
C GLN A 188 -14.72 9.72 -10.91
N THR A 189 -15.84 9.45 -11.57
CA THR A 189 -16.76 10.50 -12.01
C THR A 189 -18.07 10.46 -11.25
N VAL A 190 -18.45 11.61 -10.71
CA VAL A 190 -19.68 11.82 -9.96
C VAL A 190 -20.42 13.06 -10.45
N SER A 191 -21.73 13.08 -10.26
CA SER A 191 -22.55 14.28 -10.41
C SER A 191 -23.34 14.54 -9.12
N PRO A 192 -23.27 15.76 -8.53
CA PRO A 192 -22.38 16.87 -8.91
C PRO A 192 -20.90 16.53 -8.66
N SER A 193 -19.98 17.25 -9.32
CA SER A 193 -18.53 17.03 -9.16
C SER A 193 -18.05 17.42 -7.76
N GLY A 194 -17.05 16.71 -7.26
CA GLY A 194 -16.57 16.86 -5.89
C GLY A 194 -15.10 16.54 -5.70
N VAL A 195 -14.70 16.46 -4.44
CA VAL A 195 -13.37 16.03 -4.00
C VAL A 195 -13.42 14.58 -3.52
N PHE A 196 -12.34 13.85 -3.77
CA PHE A 196 -12.28 12.40 -3.56
C PHE A 196 -11.24 12.00 -2.50
N TRP A 197 -11.52 10.92 -1.77
CA TRP A 197 -10.58 10.30 -0.83
C TRP A 197 -10.89 8.83 -0.62
N ILE A 198 -9.94 8.08 -0.04
CA ILE A 198 -10.18 6.71 0.41
C ILE A 198 -10.78 6.76 1.81
N SER A 199 -12.01 6.28 1.99
CA SER A 199 -12.70 6.25 3.28
C SER A 199 -12.47 4.98 4.08
N SER A 200 -12.11 3.88 3.41
CA SER A 200 -11.72 2.61 4.05
C SER A 200 -10.88 1.74 3.11
N GLY A 201 -10.13 0.80 3.70
CA GLY A 201 -9.21 -0.06 2.95
C GLY A 201 -7.96 0.68 2.46
N THR A 202 -7.20 0.02 1.60
CA THR A 202 -5.91 0.54 1.11
C THR A 202 -5.77 0.32 -0.38
N LEU A 203 -5.30 1.33 -1.10
CA LEU A 203 -4.79 1.16 -2.45
C LEU A 203 -3.50 0.32 -2.42
N PRO A 204 -3.24 -0.52 -3.43
CA PRO A 204 -1.93 -1.12 -3.63
C PRO A 204 -0.83 -0.06 -3.62
N TRP A 205 0.33 -0.38 -3.05
CA TRP A 205 1.48 0.52 -3.03
C TRP A 205 1.88 0.94 -4.42
N GLY A 206 2.21 2.23 -4.55
CA GLY A 206 2.55 2.86 -5.81
C GLY A 206 1.34 3.35 -6.63
N LEU A 207 0.11 3.08 -6.19
CA LEU A 207 -1.11 3.71 -6.71
C LEU A 207 -1.57 4.85 -5.80
N THR A 208 -2.13 5.89 -6.40
CA THR A 208 -2.64 7.09 -5.72
C THR A 208 -4.03 7.45 -6.22
N LEU A 209 -4.81 8.15 -5.40
CA LEU A 209 -6.09 8.78 -5.78
C LEU A 209 -5.92 10.29 -5.72
N THR A 210 -6.16 10.98 -6.83
CA THR A 210 -6.08 12.44 -6.90
C THR A 210 -7.32 13.06 -6.26
N ARG A 211 -7.11 13.91 -5.25
CA ARG A 211 -8.18 14.57 -4.48
C ARG A 211 -9.11 15.41 -5.35
N VAL A 212 -8.57 16.12 -6.33
CA VAL A 212 -9.32 16.94 -7.31
C VAL A 212 -9.33 16.20 -8.64
N GLY A 213 -10.52 15.90 -9.16
CA GLY A 213 -10.67 15.14 -10.41
C GLY A 213 -10.79 13.62 -10.22
N GLY A 214 -10.38 13.08 -9.06
CA GLY A 214 -10.71 11.71 -8.67
C GLY A 214 -10.00 10.63 -9.48
N GLU A 215 -8.79 10.87 -9.99
CA GLU A 215 -8.09 9.87 -10.79
C GLU A 215 -7.32 8.87 -9.90
N ILE A 216 -7.50 7.58 -10.14
CA ILE A 216 -6.60 6.54 -9.60
C ILE A 216 -5.53 6.23 -10.66
N SER A 217 -4.27 6.46 -10.31
CA SER A 217 -3.12 6.18 -11.18
C SER A 217 -1.82 5.97 -10.41
N GLY A 218 -0.82 5.41 -11.09
CA GLY A 218 0.52 5.18 -10.55
C GLY A 218 1.20 3.95 -11.14
N THR A 219 2.26 3.45 -10.50
CA THR A 219 2.95 2.22 -10.88
C THR A 219 2.91 1.25 -9.71
N VAL A 220 2.37 0.05 -9.92
CA VAL A 220 2.28 -0.97 -8.87
C VAL A 220 3.68 -1.29 -8.35
N SER A 221 3.91 -1.08 -7.05
CA SER A 221 5.17 -1.46 -6.43
C SER A 221 5.43 -2.96 -6.56
N ASN A 222 6.68 -3.33 -6.85
CA ASN A 222 7.14 -4.72 -6.86
C ASN A 222 7.08 -5.39 -5.48
N GLU A 223 6.92 -4.59 -4.43
CA GLU A 223 6.86 -5.03 -3.04
C GLU A 223 5.42 -5.31 -2.57
N ASN A 224 4.39 -5.00 -3.37
CA ASN A 224 3.01 -5.31 -3.01
C ASN A 224 2.83 -6.80 -2.78
N GLU A 225 2.16 -7.21 -1.70
CA GLU A 225 1.71 -8.60 -1.59
C GLU A 225 0.77 -8.94 -2.75
N MET A 226 0.92 -10.14 -3.32
CA MET A 226 -0.02 -10.62 -4.35
C MET A 226 -1.38 -10.85 -3.70
N GLY A 227 -2.44 -10.52 -4.43
CA GLY A 227 -3.81 -10.67 -3.95
C GLY A 227 -4.70 -9.46 -4.21
N THR A 228 -5.91 -9.53 -3.67
CA THR A 228 -6.95 -8.53 -3.91
C THR A 228 -6.95 -7.48 -2.80
N TYR A 229 -6.75 -6.23 -3.20
CA TYR A 229 -6.86 -5.05 -2.35
C TYR A 229 -8.26 -4.47 -2.48
N THR A 230 -8.97 -4.34 -1.38
CA THR A 230 -10.29 -3.72 -1.32
C THR A 230 -10.21 -2.36 -0.65
N PHE A 231 -10.91 -1.39 -1.22
CA PHE A 231 -10.95 -0.02 -0.70
C PHE A 231 -12.25 0.68 -1.09
N THR A 232 -12.62 1.71 -0.34
CA THR A 232 -13.80 2.52 -0.61
C THR A 232 -13.38 3.93 -0.97
N VAL A 233 -13.79 4.40 -2.13
CA VAL A 233 -13.65 5.80 -2.53
C VAL A 233 -14.89 6.57 -2.05
N ALA A 234 -14.68 7.71 -1.42
CA ALA A 234 -15.72 8.65 -1.04
C ALA A 234 -15.60 9.93 -1.87
N CYS A 235 -16.74 10.58 -2.10
CA CYS A 235 -16.81 11.88 -2.76
C CYS A 235 -17.76 12.82 -2.03
N ALA A 236 -17.37 14.09 -1.93
CA ALA A 236 -18.24 15.18 -1.49
C ALA A 236 -18.20 16.35 -2.50
N ALA A 237 -19.38 16.83 -2.88
CA ALA A 237 -19.57 17.88 -3.88
C ALA A 237 -20.17 19.16 -3.29
N ASN A 238 -19.79 20.31 -3.87
CA ASN A 238 -20.25 21.64 -3.48
C ASN A 238 -20.54 22.44 -4.78
N PRO A 239 -21.75 22.32 -5.36
CA PRO A 239 -23.02 22.67 -4.70
C PRO A 239 -23.89 21.48 -4.27
N GLY A 240 -24.81 21.73 -3.32
CA GLY A 240 -25.82 20.76 -2.88
C GLY A 240 -25.41 19.83 -1.73
N PHE A 241 -24.15 19.89 -1.30
CA PHE A 241 -23.62 19.06 -0.21
C PHE A 241 -23.85 17.56 -0.45
N ALA A 242 -23.75 17.13 -1.71
CA ALA A 242 -23.97 15.74 -2.08
C ALA A 242 -22.79 14.88 -1.63
N PHE A 243 -23.10 13.70 -1.10
CA PHE A 243 -22.11 12.73 -0.65
C PHE A 243 -22.38 11.35 -1.24
N GLY A 244 -21.33 10.56 -1.43
CA GLY A 244 -21.49 9.14 -1.65
C GLY A 244 -20.16 8.40 -1.61
N THR A 245 -20.28 7.09 -1.47
CA THR A 245 -19.16 6.17 -1.42
C THR A 245 -19.33 5.08 -2.45
N ARG A 246 -18.22 4.51 -2.92
CA ARG A 246 -18.21 3.35 -3.77
C ARG A 246 -17.03 2.45 -3.45
N ALA A 247 -17.33 1.18 -3.21
CA ALA A 247 -16.32 0.16 -2.95
C ALA A 247 -15.73 -0.36 -4.25
N TYR A 248 -14.42 -0.55 -4.25
CA TYR A 248 -13.63 -1.04 -5.37
C TYR A 248 -12.65 -2.13 -4.93
N SER A 249 -12.21 -2.91 -5.91
CA SER A 249 -11.11 -3.86 -5.77
C SER A 249 -10.09 -3.70 -6.89
N ILE A 250 -8.82 -3.96 -6.56
CA ILE A 250 -7.73 -4.16 -7.51
C ILE A 250 -7.02 -5.45 -7.13
N THR A 251 -6.72 -6.30 -8.11
CA THR A 251 -5.92 -7.51 -7.89
C THR A 251 -4.47 -7.30 -8.34
N ILE A 252 -3.52 -7.63 -7.48
CA ILE A 252 -2.09 -7.63 -7.82
C ILE A 252 -1.64 -9.05 -8.11
N THR A 253 -1.07 -9.24 -9.30
CA THR A 253 -0.53 -10.52 -9.81
C THR A 253 0.98 -10.49 -9.95
#